data_AF-A0A432PX38-F1
#
_entry.id   AF-A0A432PX38-F1
#
_cell.length_a   1.000
_cell.length_b   1.000
_cell.length_c   1.000
_cell.angle_alpha   90.00
_cell.angle_beta   90.00
_cell.angle_gamma   90.00
#
_symmetry.space_group_name_H-M   'P 1'
#
loop_
_entity.id
_entity.type
_entity.pdbx_description
1 polymer ?
#
loop_
_entity_poly.entity_id
_entity_poly.type
_entity_poly.pdbx_seq_one_letter_code
_entity_poly.pdbx_strand_id
1 'polypeptide(L)' 'MRMLYILDGSSFVYRSFFALPPLSTSKGFPTNAIYGFLRMIFSLLKKERPQYLIVV' A
#
# COMPACT_ATOMS: atom_id res chain seq x y z
N MET A 1 12.28 0.99 -22.61
CA MET A 1 11.45 -0.20 -22.30
C MET A 1 10.30 0.26 -21.41
N ARG A 2 9.06 -0.20 -21.65
CA ARG A 2 7.90 0.16 -20.80
C ARG A 2 7.74 -0.90 -19.71
N MET A 3 7.66 -0.48 -18.45
CA MET A 3 7.52 -1.38 -17.29
C MET A 3 6.09 -1.32 -16.73
N LEU A 4 5.52 -2.49 -16.46
CA LEU A 4 4.21 -2.68 -15.83
C LEU A 4 4.40 -3.30 -14.45
N TYR A 5 3.84 -2.67 -13.43
CA TYR A 5 3.81 -3.19 -12.06
C TYR A 5 2.43 -3.74 -11.77
N ILE A 6 2.37 -4.98 -11.27
CA ILE A 6 1.13 -5.63 -10.85
C ILE A 6 1.26 -5.95 -9.36
N LEU A 7 0.36 -5.41 -8.56
CA LEU A 7 0.33 -5.57 -7.11
C LEU A 7 -0.88 -6.40 -6.71
N ASP A 8 -0.68 -7.39 -5.85
CA ASP A 8 -1.77 -8.08 -5.15
C ASP A 8 -2.22 -7.22 -3.96
N GLY A 9 -3.31 -6.48 -4.14
CA GLY A 9 -3.83 -5.55 -3.15
C GLY A 9 -4.24 -6.24 -1.86
N SER A 10 -4.89 -7.40 -1.97
CA SER A 10 -5.40 -8.14 -0.80
C SER A 10 -4.24 -8.61 0.09
N SER A 11 -3.23 -9.23 -0.51
CA SER A 11 -2.04 -9.70 0.23
C SER A 11 -1.27 -8.55 0.87
N PHE A 12 -1.13 -7.42 0.18
CA PHE A 12 -0.42 -6.26 0.72
C PHE A 12 -1.20 -5.50 1.79
N VAL A 13 -2.52 -5.40 1.68
CA VAL A 13 -3.39 -4.84 2.73
C VAL A 13 -3.30 -5.71 3.98
N TYR A 14 -3.38 -7.04 3.83
CA TYR A 14 -3.21 -7.98 4.94
C TYR A 14 -1.86 -7.79 5.64
N ARG A 15 -0.74 -7.79 4.89
CA ARG A 15 0.58 -7.54 5.48
C ARG A 15 0.66 -6.18 6.17
N SER A 16 0.11 -5.15 5.56
CA SER A 16 0.13 -3.79 6.12
C SER A 16 -0.62 -3.72 7.45
N PHE A 17 -1.72 -4.46 7.59
CA PHE A 17 -2.47 -4.54 8.84
C PHE A 17 -1.62 -5.13 9.99
N PHE A 18 -0.93 -6.24 9.75
CA PHE A 18 -0.17 -6.92 10.81
C PHE A 18 1.25 -6.40 11.01
N ALA A 19 1.82 -5.67 10.04
CA ALA A 19 3.19 -5.15 10.13
C ALA A 19 3.31 -3.81 10.87
N LEU A 20 2.21 -3.06 10.98
CA LEU A 20 2.22 -1.73 11.60
C LEU A 20 1.58 -1.76 12.99
N PRO A 21 2.00 -0.87 13.90
CA PRO A 21 1.33 -0.71 15.18
C PRO A 21 -0.13 -0.28 14.97
N PRO A 22 -1.00 -0.47 15.99
CA PRO A 22 -2.38 -0.02 15.92
C PRO A 22 -2.45 1.48 15.61
N LEU A 23 -3.05 1.82 14.49
CA LEU A 23 -3.36 3.19 14.08
C LEU A 23 -4.87 3.26 13.91
N SER A 24 -5.48 4.29 14.48
CA SER A 24 -6.92 4.51 14.38
C SER A 24 -7.24 5.99 14.24
N THR A 25 -8.39 6.28 13.64
CA THR A 25 -8.98 7.63 13.67
C THR A 25 -9.42 8.02 15.08
N SER A 26 -9.78 9.29 15.29
CA SER A 26 -10.37 9.76 16.56
C SER A 26 -11.67 9.05 16.95
N LYS A 27 -12.35 8.39 16.00
CA LYS A 27 -13.54 7.56 16.23
C LYS A 27 -13.22 6.08 16.44
N GLY A 28 -11.95 5.70 16.55
CA GLY A 28 -11.50 4.33 16.80
C GLY A 28 -11.41 3.44 15.56
N PHE A 29 -11.78 3.91 14.37
CA PHE A 29 -11.66 3.11 13.13
C PHE A 29 -10.19 2.81 12.80
N PRO A 30 -9.77 1.53 12.67
CA PRO A 30 -8.40 1.15 12.34
C PRO A 30 -7.97 1.62 10.93
N THR A 31 -6.80 2.23 10.84
CA THR A 31 -6.26 2.81 9.58
C THR A 31 -4.86 2.29 9.24
N ASN A 32 -4.26 1.45 10.08
CA ASN A 32 -2.93 0.87 9.88
C ASN A 32 -2.78 0.16 8.52
N ALA A 33 -3.75 -0.68 8.14
CA ALA A 33 -3.74 -1.35 6.83
C ALA A 33 -3.67 -0.36 5.67
N ILE A 34 -4.54 0.64 5.68
CA ILE A 34 -4.65 1.67 4.63
C ILE A 34 -3.37 2.49 4.57
N TYR A 35 -2.87 2.93 5.73
CA TYR A 35 -1.67 3.74 5.83
C TYR A 35 -0.43 3.00 5.30
N GLY A 36 -0.22 1.74 5.71
CA GLY A 36 0.90 0.93 5.25
C GLY A 36 0.86 0.66 3.75
N PHE A 37 -0.32 0.32 3.25
CA PHE A 37 -0.52 0.01 1.83
C PHE A 37 -0.21 1.23 0.94
N LEU A 38 -0.77 2.39 1.28
CA LEU A 38 -0.52 3.62 0.51
C LEU A 38 0.93 4.09 0.64
N ARG A 39 1.55 3.97 1.81
CA ARG A 39 2.97 4.31 2.00
C ARG A 39 3.88 3.49 1.08
N MET A 40 3.59 2.19 0.94
CA MET A 40 4.32 1.33 0.01
C MET A 40 4.12 1.76 -1.45
N ILE A 41 2.88 2.02 -1.87
CA ILE A 41 2.60 2.48 -3.24
C ILE A 41 3.34 3.79 -3.53
N PHE A 42 3.28 4.77 -2.64
CA PHE A 42 3.97 6.05 -2.84
C PHE A 42 5.49 5.90 -2.89
N SER A 43 6.06 5.00 -2.07
CA SER A 43 7.48 4.68 -2.14
C SER A 43 7.85 4.09 -3.51
N LEU A 44 7.06 3.13 -4.01
CA LEU A 44 7.25 2.52 -5.33
C LEU A 44 7.15 3.56 -6.45
N LEU A 45 6.10 4.39 -6.44
CA LEU A 45 5.89 5.44 -7.45
C LEU A 45 7.05 6.45 -7.48
N LYS A 46 7.56 6.83 -6.30
CA LYS A 46 8.67 7.78 -6.18
C LYS A 46 9.99 7.18 -6.68
N LYS A 47 10.26 5.92 -6.33
CA LYS A 47 11.53 5.24 -6.61
C LYS A 47 11.61 4.75 -8.06
N GLU A 48 10.58 4.05 -8.51
CA GLU A 48 10.59 3.31 -9.77
C GLU A 48 9.96 4.11 -10.93
N ARG A 49 9.14 5.14 -10.61
CA ARG A 49 8.43 5.99 -11.60
C ARG A 49 7.77 5.15 -12.72
N PRO A 50 6.93 4.17 -12.37
CA PRO A 50 6.36 3.26 -13.34
C PRO A 50 5.42 4.00 -14.30
N GLN A 51 5.42 3.61 -15.57
CA GLN A 51 4.45 4.12 -16.54
C GLN A 51 3.07 3.48 -16.35
N TYR A 52 3.03 2.23 -15.88
CA TYR A 52 1.81 1.50 -15.63
C TYR A 52 1.88 0.76 -14.30
N LEU A 53 0.81 0.86 -13.52
CA LEU A 53 0.64 0.17 -12.25
C LEU A 53 -0.82 -0.28 -12.13
N ILE A 54 -1.01 -1.55 -11.78
CA ILE A 54 -2.33 -2.15 -11.54
C ILE A 54 -2.30 -2.82 -10.18
N VAL A 55 -3.40 -2.67 -9.44
CA VAL A 55 -3.66 -3.39 -8.19
C VAL A 55 -4.81 -4.35 -8.45
N VAL A 56 -4.63 -5.62 -8.09
CA VAL A 56 -5.59 -6.72 -8.23
C VAL A 56 -6.06 -7.18 -6.86
#